data_AF-K2EH95-F1
#
_entry.id   AF-K2EH95-F1
#
_cell.length_a   1.000
_cell.length_b   1.000
_cell.length_c   1.000
_cell.angle_alpha   90.00
_cell.angle_beta   90.00
_cell.angle_gamma   90.00
#
_symmetry.space_group_name_H-M   'P 1'
#
loop_
_entity.id
_entity.type
_entity.pdbx_description
1 polymer ?
#
loop_
_entity_poly.entity_id
_entity_poly.type
_entity_poly.pdbx_seq_one_letter_code
_entity_poly.pdbx_strand_id
1 'polypeptide(L)'
;MTRQASNNGWWRGGVIYQIYPRSYQDSNGDGIGDLPGITQRLEHIAKLGADGIWLSPFFKSPMKDFGYDVSDYRDVDPMFGTLDDFKIMLARAHALGLKVMIDLVLSHTSDQHPWFSESRANKTNP
;
A
#
# COMPACT_ATOMS: atom_id res chain seq x y z
N MET A 1 -6.68 -24.18 15.40
CA MET A 1 -6.59 -22.74 15.66
C MET A 1 -5.15 -22.32 15.41
N THR A 2 -4.91 -21.49 14.40
CA THR A 2 -3.59 -20.94 14.07
C THR A 2 -3.11 -20.08 15.22
N ARG A 3 -1.91 -20.38 15.75
CA ARG A 3 -1.33 -19.68 16.90
C ARG A 3 -0.70 -18.39 16.37
N GLN A 4 -1.42 -17.27 16.44
CA GLN A 4 -0.90 -15.95 16.07
C GLN A 4 0.35 -15.61 16.90
N ALA A 5 1.28 -14.87 16.29
CA ALA A 5 2.53 -14.49 16.95
C ALA A 5 2.26 -13.62 18.20
N SER A 6 3.00 -13.87 19.28
CA SER A 6 2.85 -13.13 20.54
C SER A 6 3.25 -11.66 20.41
N ASN A 7 2.56 -10.77 21.12
CA ASN A 7 2.73 -9.30 21.05
C ASN A 7 4.12 -8.75 21.48
N ASN A 8 5.04 -9.57 22.02
CA ASN A 8 6.40 -9.13 22.40
C ASN A 8 7.37 -8.98 21.20
N GLY A 9 6.82 -8.77 20.00
CA GLY A 9 7.52 -8.69 18.72
C GLY A 9 6.82 -9.54 17.67
N TRP A 10 5.56 -9.23 17.36
CA TRP A 10 4.69 -10.02 16.47
C TRP A 10 5.34 -10.36 15.12
N TRP A 11 6.20 -9.48 14.62
CA TRP A 11 6.93 -9.64 13.37
C TRP A 11 8.00 -10.74 13.43
N ARG A 12 8.48 -11.12 14.63
CA ARG A 12 9.41 -12.23 14.83
C ARG A 12 8.62 -13.55 14.74
N GLY A 13 8.60 -14.13 13.55
CA GLY A 13 7.88 -15.37 13.25
C GLY A 13 6.46 -15.16 12.74
N GLY A 14 6.04 -13.91 12.50
CA GLY A 14 4.76 -13.61 11.86
C GLY A 14 4.76 -13.97 10.38
N VAL A 15 3.62 -14.46 9.88
CA VAL A 15 3.40 -14.76 8.47
C VAL A 15 2.87 -13.51 7.77
N ILE A 16 3.61 -13.03 6.76
CA ILE A 16 3.25 -11.85 5.98
C ILE A 16 2.66 -12.28 4.63
N TYR A 17 1.50 -11.70 4.29
CA TYR A 17 0.91 -11.83 2.96
C TYR A 17 1.17 -10.55 2.17
N GLN A 18 2.02 -10.61 1.16
CA GLN A 18 2.27 -9.46 0.28
C GLN A 18 1.14 -9.32 -0.73
N ILE A 19 0.66 -8.09 -0.90
CA ILE A 19 -0.37 -7.72 -1.86
C ILE A 19 0.25 -6.76 -2.88
N TYR A 20 0.06 -7.07 -4.16
CA TYR A 20 0.34 -6.16 -5.26
C TYR A 20 -0.99 -5.53 -5.71
N PRO A 21 -1.32 -4.28 -5.29
CA PRO A 21 -2.68 -3.72 -5.39
C PRO A 21 -3.27 -3.84 -6.80
N ARG A 22 -2.49 -3.41 -7.80
CA ARG A 22 -2.87 -3.36 -9.21
C ARG A 22 -3.38 -4.68 -9.79
N SER A 23 -2.98 -5.83 -9.25
CA SER A 23 -3.32 -7.15 -9.80
C SER A 23 -4.04 -8.07 -8.83
N TYR A 24 -4.48 -7.55 -7.68
CA TYR A 24 -5.07 -8.40 -6.65
C TYR A 24 -6.58 -8.59 -6.81
N GLN A 25 -7.35 -7.52 -6.72
CA GLN A 25 -8.81 -7.56 -6.84
C GLN A 25 -9.34 -6.20 -7.31
N ASP A 26 -9.92 -6.17 -8.50
CA ASP A 26 -10.71 -5.06 -9.03
C ASP A 26 -12.11 -5.06 -8.38
N SER A 27 -12.59 -3.90 -7.94
CA SER A 27 -13.91 -3.74 -7.31
C SER A 27 -14.91 -2.94 -8.14
N ASN A 28 -14.46 -2.25 -9.19
CA ASN A 28 -15.26 -1.28 -9.96
C ASN A 28 -15.44 -1.67 -11.45
N GLY A 29 -14.71 -2.68 -11.92
CA GLY A 29 -14.78 -3.22 -13.28
C GLY A 29 -13.87 -2.53 -14.30
N ASP A 30 -12.91 -1.71 -13.88
CA ASP A 30 -11.96 -1.04 -14.78
C ASP A 30 -10.74 -1.91 -15.19
N GLY A 31 -10.62 -3.11 -14.62
CA GLY A 31 -9.55 -4.06 -14.89
C GLY A 31 -8.30 -3.88 -14.02
N ILE A 32 -8.33 -2.98 -13.04
CA ILE A 32 -7.22 -2.67 -12.13
C ILE A 32 -7.64 -2.97 -10.69
N GLY A 33 -6.77 -3.66 -9.94
CA GLY A 33 -7.04 -3.92 -8.54
C GLY A 33 -6.91 -2.65 -7.69
N ASP A 34 -7.76 -2.52 -6.68
CA ASP A 34 -7.95 -1.28 -5.90
C ASP A 34 -8.09 -1.54 -4.37
N LEU A 35 -8.08 -0.48 -3.56
CA LEU A 35 -8.17 -0.59 -2.09
C LEU A 35 -9.51 -1.16 -1.59
N PRO A 36 -10.67 -0.80 -2.16
CA PRO A 36 -11.94 -1.47 -1.83
C PRO A 36 -11.92 -2.98 -2.14
N GLY A 37 -11.30 -3.39 -3.25
CA GLY A 37 -11.13 -4.79 -3.64
C GLY A 37 -10.24 -5.55 -2.67
N ILE A 38 -9.13 -4.95 -2.24
CA ILE A 38 -8.30 -5.50 -1.15
C ILE A 38 -9.15 -5.67 0.12
N THR A 39 -9.93 -4.66 0.49
CA THR A 39 -10.80 -4.67 1.68
C THR A 39 -11.77 -5.84 1.68
N GLN A 40 -12.39 -6.14 0.53
CA GLN A 40 -13.30 -7.28 0.36
C GLN A 40 -12.63 -8.64 0.58
N ARG A 41 -11.31 -8.73 0.39
CA ARG A 41 -10.53 -9.98 0.47
C ARG A 41 -9.77 -10.16 1.78
N LEU A 42 -9.74 -9.17 2.67
CA LEU A 42 -9.00 -9.28 3.95
C LEU A 42 -9.44 -10.47 4.81
N GLU A 43 -10.72 -10.85 4.80
CA GLU A 43 -11.19 -12.04 5.51
C GLU A 43 -10.57 -13.33 4.99
N HIS A 44 -10.35 -13.43 3.67
CA HIS A 44 -9.69 -14.59 3.07
C HIS A 44 -8.24 -14.68 3.55
N ILE A 45 -7.52 -13.56 3.57
CA ILE A 45 -6.14 -13.47 4.05
C ILE A 45 -6.05 -13.85 5.54
N ALA A 46 -6.97 -13.35 6.37
CA ALA A 46 -7.03 -13.70 7.78
C ALA A 46 -7.33 -15.21 7.99
N LYS A 47 -8.26 -15.78 7.22
CA LYS A 47 -8.58 -17.23 7.26
C LYS A 47 -7.42 -18.10 6.79
N LEU A 48 -6.61 -17.63 5.83
CA LEU A 48 -5.38 -18.30 5.41
C LEU A 48 -4.35 -18.39 6.55
N GLY A 49 -4.42 -17.48 7.52
CA GLY A 49 -3.60 -17.49 8.72
C GLY A 49 -2.43 -16.50 8.70
N ALA A 50 -2.49 -15.46 7.86
CA ALA A 50 -1.51 -14.39 7.90
C ALA A 50 -1.65 -13.57 9.19
N ASP A 51 -0.53 -13.07 9.72
CA ASP A 51 -0.46 -12.15 10.86
C ASP A 51 -0.48 -10.68 10.38
N GLY A 52 -0.07 -10.43 9.14
CA GLY A 52 -0.12 -9.10 8.54
C GLY A 52 -0.06 -9.10 7.03
N ILE A 53 -0.44 -7.97 6.44
CA ILE A 53 -0.32 -7.70 5.01
C ILE A 53 0.82 -6.71 4.75
N TRP A 54 1.49 -6.87 3.62
CA TRP A 54 2.42 -5.87 3.08
C TRP A 54 1.92 -5.40 1.72
N LEU A 55 1.57 -4.13 1.63
CA LEU A 55 1.16 -3.50 0.38
C LEU A 55 2.39 -3.02 -0.39
N SER A 56 2.51 -3.46 -1.64
CA SER A 56 3.34 -2.76 -2.64
C SER A 56 2.81 -1.33 -2.85
N PRO A 57 3.56 -0.42 -3.47
CA PRO A 57 3.20 0.99 -3.54
C PRO A 57 1.79 1.26 -4.09
N PHE A 58 1.07 2.15 -3.41
CA PHE A 58 -0.27 2.64 -3.78
C PHE A 58 -0.38 4.18 -3.71
N PHE A 59 0.75 4.86 -3.50
CA PHE A 59 0.84 6.31 -3.51
C PHE A 59 0.72 6.86 -4.93
N LYS A 60 0.41 8.15 -5.06
CA LYS A 60 0.38 8.82 -6.36
C LYS A 60 1.66 8.56 -7.14
N SER A 61 1.51 8.13 -8.38
CA SER A 61 2.62 7.79 -9.27
C SER A 61 2.22 7.95 -10.73
N PRO A 62 3.13 8.38 -11.62
CA PRO A 62 2.94 8.28 -13.06
C PRO A 62 2.91 6.84 -13.58
N MET A 63 3.16 5.84 -12.72
CA MET A 63 3.14 4.42 -13.00
C MET A 63 4.19 3.97 -14.04
N LYS A 64 5.31 4.69 -14.18
CA LYS A 64 6.42 4.27 -15.07
C LYS A 64 7.12 3.02 -14.55
N ASP A 65 7.14 2.84 -13.23
CA ASP A 65 7.62 1.64 -12.54
C ASP A 65 6.53 1.10 -11.60
N PHE A 66 5.29 1.08 -12.09
CA PHE A 66 4.13 0.52 -11.39
C PHE A 66 3.97 0.94 -9.91
N GLY A 67 4.22 2.22 -9.62
CA GLY A 67 4.02 2.79 -8.29
C GLY A 67 5.32 3.04 -7.51
N TYR A 68 6.46 2.49 -7.94
CA TYR A 68 7.76 2.77 -7.30
C TYR A 68 8.30 4.17 -7.67
N ASP A 69 7.83 4.78 -8.77
CA ASP A 69 8.05 6.18 -9.11
C ASP A 69 7.03 7.11 -8.42
N VAL A 70 7.19 7.35 -7.11
CA VAL A 70 6.23 8.12 -6.29
C VAL A 70 6.31 9.64 -6.54
N SER A 71 5.17 10.28 -6.83
CA SER A 71 5.04 11.73 -7.03
C SER A 71 4.43 12.49 -5.84
N ASP A 72 3.72 11.80 -4.95
CA ASP A 72 3.25 12.34 -3.67
C ASP A 72 3.11 11.22 -2.62
N TYR A 73 3.97 11.22 -1.60
CA TYR A 73 3.97 10.24 -0.52
C TYR A 73 2.80 10.37 0.48
N ARG A 74 1.99 11.42 0.37
CA ARG A 74 0.92 11.74 1.34
C ARG A 74 -0.47 11.41 0.85
N ASP A 75 -0.59 10.99 -0.40
CA ASP A 75 -1.89 10.70 -1.01
C ASP A 75 -1.87 9.38 -1.76
N VAL A 76 -3.06 8.80 -1.92
CA VAL A 76 -3.30 7.56 -2.65
C VAL A 76 -3.39 7.88 -4.13
N ASP A 77 -2.88 6.98 -4.99
CA ASP A 77 -3.11 7.12 -6.43
C ASP A 77 -4.60 6.94 -6.72
N PRO A 78 -5.27 7.86 -7.44
CA PRO A 78 -6.69 7.76 -7.75
C PRO A 78 -7.10 6.45 -8.43
N MET A 79 -6.16 5.78 -9.13
CA MET A 79 -6.38 4.44 -9.70
C MET A 79 -6.69 3.38 -8.64
N PHE A 80 -6.19 3.54 -7.42
CA PHE A 80 -6.41 2.61 -6.31
C PHE A 80 -7.51 3.03 -5.34
N GLY A 81 -8.02 4.26 -5.47
CA GLY A 81 -9.05 4.84 -4.61
C GLY A 81 -8.59 6.10 -3.90
N THR A 82 -9.08 6.31 -2.69
CA THR A 82 -8.83 7.51 -1.89
C THR A 82 -8.11 7.21 -0.58
N LEU A 83 -7.62 8.27 0.08
CA LEU A 83 -7.08 8.14 1.43
C LEU A 83 -8.13 7.62 2.45
N ASP A 84 -9.41 7.90 2.23
CA ASP A 84 -10.48 7.36 3.07
C ASP A 84 -10.72 5.86 2.81
N ASP A 85 -10.61 5.40 1.57
CA ASP A 85 -10.62 3.96 1.26
C ASP A 85 -9.46 3.24 1.95
N PHE A 86 -8.27 3.85 1.99
CA PHE A 86 -7.13 3.31 2.74
C PHE A 86 -7.44 3.22 4.25
N LYS A 87 -8.05 4.25 4.85
CA LYS A 87 -8.45 4.21 6.27
C LYS A 87 -9.47 3.12 6.55
N ILE A 88 -10.44 2.92 5.65
CA ILE A 88 -11.45 1.84 5.76
C ILE A 88 -10.77 0.47 5.69
N MET A 89 -9.88 0.26 4.71
CA MET A 89 -9.11 -0.97 4.56
C MET A 89 -8.26 -1.26 5.81
N LEU A 90 -7.55 -0.24 6.31
CA LEU A 90 -6.72 -0.31 7.51
C LEU A 90 -7.54 -0.69 8.75
N ALA A 91 -8.68 -0.04 8.95
CA ALA A 91 -9.59 -0.35 10.05
C ALA A 91 -10.12 -1.79 9.95
N ARG A 92 -10.48 -2.25 8.74
CA ARG A 92 -10.93 -3.61 8.51
C ARG A 92 -9.83 -4.64 8.79
N ALA A 93 -8.60 -4.39 8.35
CA ALA A 93 -7.45 -5.25 8.60
C ALA A 93 -7.21 -5.41 10.11
N HIS A 94 -7.18 -4.29 10.85
CA HIS A 94 -7.03 -4.32 12.30
C HIS A 94 -8.17 -5.05 13.02
N ALA A 95 -9.42 -4.88 12.57
CA ALA A 95 -10.56 -5.60 13.11
C ALA A 95 -10.47 -7.13 12.91
N LEU A 96 -9.72 -7.58 11.90
CA LEU A 96 -9.42 -8.99 11.64
C LEU A 96 -8.13 -9.47 12.35
N GLY A 97 -7.49 -8.62 13.14
CA GLY A 97 -6.23 -8.90 13.82
C GLY A 97 -4.99 -8.86 12.92
N LEU A 98 -5.14 -8.44 11.65
CA LEU A 98 -4.03 -8.29 10.72
C LEU A 98 -3.25 -7.00 11.01
N LYS A 99 -1.92 -7.08 10.95
CA LYS A 99 -1.05 -5.90 10.88
C LYS A 99 -0.95 -5.40 9.44
N VAL A 100 -0.68 -4.12 9.26
CA VAL A 100 -0.52 -3.51 7.94
C VAL A 100 0.86 -2.90 7.80
N MET A 101 1.58 -3.31 6.76
CA MET A 101 2.84 -2.73 6.32
C MET A 101 2.65 -2.11 4.94
N ILE A 102 3.38 -1.03 4.69
CA ILE A 102 3.40 -0.35 3.40
C ILE A 102 4.84 -0.27 2.90
N ASP A 103 5.01 -0.23 1.59
CA ASP A 103 6.30 0.01 0.98
C ASP A 103 6.72 1.48 1.14
N LEU A 104 7.97 1.73 1.54
CA LEU A 104 8.54 3.07 1.69
C LEU A 104 9.68 3.24 0.68
N VAL A 105 9.34 3.72 -0.51
CA VAL A 105 10.28 3.92 -1.61
C VAL A 105 10.99 5.26 -1.45
N LEU A 106 12.06 5.29 -0.64
CA LEU A 106 12.75 6.52 -0.25
C LEU A 106 14.11 6.73 -0.92
N SER A 107 14.61 5.75 -1.68
CA SER A 107 15.88 5.86 -2.41
C SER A 107 15.80 6.80 -3.63
N HIS A 108 14.59 7.06 -4.13
CA HIS A 108 14.30 7.92 -5.28
C HIS A 108 12.84 8.42 -5.23
N THR A 109 12.53 9.45 -6.01
CA THR A 109 11.15 9.92 -6.27
C THR A 109 10.87 9.90 -7.78
N SER A 110 9.61 10.09 -8.17
CA SER A 110 9.24 10.40 -9.56
C SER A 110 9.91 11.69 -10.03
N ASP A 111 10.16 11.78 -11.35
CA ASP A 111 10.56 13.03 -12.02
C ASP A 111 9.44 14.09 -12.04
N GLN A 112 8.21 13.71 -11.66
CA GLN A 112 7.06 14.60 -11.49
C GLN A 112 6.85 15.03 -10.02
N HIS A 113 7.65 14.54 -9.07
CA HIS A 113 7.56 14.97 -7.68
C HIS A 113 7.89 16.47 -7.55
N PRO A 114 7.20 17.26 -6.71
CA PRO A 114 7.47 18.69 -6.53
C PRO A 114 8.94 19.00 -6.22
N TRP A 115 9.55 18.21 -5.33
CA TRP A 115 11.00 18.32 -5.03
C TRP A 115 11.89 18.14 -6.25
N PHE A 116 11.57 17.21 -7.16
CA PHE A 116 12.37 17.03 -8.37
C PHE A 116 12.14 18.16 -9.37
N SER A 117 10.90 18.63 -9.50
CA SER A 117 10.55 19.79 -10.32
C SER A 117 11.28 21.05 -9.87
N GLU A 118 11.36 21.28 -8.56
CA GLU A 118 12.14 22.37 -7.97
C GLU A 118 13.64 22.17 -8.20
N SER A 119 14.19 21.00 -7.84
CA SER A 119 15.61 20.68 -8.00
C SER A 119 16.13 20.89 -9.43
N ARG A 120 15.35 20.49 -10.44
CA ARG A 120 15.77 20.61 -11.85
C ARG A 120 15.64 22.01 -12.44
N ALA A 121 14.91 22.93 -11.79
CA ALA A 121 14.60 24.24 -12.38
C ALA A 121 15.83 25.15 -12.44
N ASN A 122 16.67 25.18 -11.41
CA ASN A 122 17.99 25.82 -11.43
C ASN A 122 18.85 25.38 -10.22
N LYS A 123 20.13 25.76 -10.21
CA LYS A 123 21.11 25.39 -9.17
C LYS A 123 20.99 26.18 -7.85
N THR A 124 20.13 27.18 -7.79
CA THR A 124 20.05 28.18 -6.70
C THR A 124 18.71 28.19 -5.97
N ASN A 125 17.82 27.24 -6.28
CA ASN A 125 16.61 27.01 -5.50
C ASN A 125 17.00 26.65 -4.05
N PRO A 126 16.10 26.94 -3.07
CA PRO A 126 16.38 26.76 -1.65
C PRO A 126 16.80 25.34 -1.25
#